data_AF-A0AB34KK72-F1
#
_entry.id   AF-A0AB34KK72-F1
#
_cell.length_a   1.000
_cell.length_b   1.000
_cell.length_c   1.000
_cell.angle_alpha   90.00
_cell.angle_beta   90.00
_cell.angle_gamma   90.00
#
_symmetry.space_group_name_H-M   'P 1'
#
loop_
_entity.id
_entity.type
_entity.pdbx_description
1 polymer ?
#
loop_
_entity_poly.entity_id
_entity_poly.type
_entity_poly.pdbx_seq_one_letter_code
_entity_poly.pdbx_strand_id
1 'polypeptide(L)'
;MQLADHSELFAVMTELWTLVDKLAVVEPDALRLPPADTGIHPVTSFDADAALAAGFAQDAVLVMSALPYLHDSEPDMGQRTIEIVGSTFPLSYLHFDEDNFTYMREMSSDETIMPPSALRLTWQDFNGWEYIYDAEKQLVYVWNPINDDGDDFLHLQPLPPRQAFQSLLDDFRGLHRVALPRDRFVRTNEDSSPKRWQSKTETEHQASYNLWKATTGLAGLYLECGWAVNAVAQTNFRSSEFVDKRTKYVTEVLEPLDQELDKARQST
;
A
#
# COMPACT_ATOMS: atom_id res chain seq x y z
N MET A 1 27.80 -4.89 -1.16
CA MET A 1 27.27 -4.27 0.08
C MET A 1 26.80 -5.39 1.02
N GLN A 2 26.47 -5.13 2.28
CA GLN A 2 25.91 -6.16 3.18
C GLN A 2 24.43 -5.91 3.44
N LEU A 3 23.68 -6.99 3.71
CA LEU A 3 22.25 -6.90 4.02
C LEU A 3 21.96 -5.94 5.18
N ALA A 4 22.84 -5.91 6.18
CA ALA A 4 22.73 -5.01 7.34
C ALA A 4 22.71 -3.53 6.95
N ASP A 5 23.32 -3.15 5.82
CA ASP A 5 23.35 -1.77 5.37
C ASP A 5 21.95 -1.27 4.94
N HIS A 6 21.02 -2.20 4.67
CA HIS A 6 19.64 -1.91 4.26
C HIS A 6 18.64 -2.00 5.43
N SER A 7 19.10 -2.07 6.67
CA SER A 7 18.23 -2.33 7.83
C SER A 7 17.11 -1.30 8.02
N GLU A 8 17.34 -0.04 7.65
CA GLU A 8 16.31 1.00 7.75
C GLU A 8 15.15 0.73 6.79
N LEU A 9 15.45 0.33 5.55
CA LEU A 9 14.42 -0.05 4.59
C LEU A 9 13.59 -1.22 5.12
N PHE A 10 14.25 -2.28 5.61
CA PHE A 10 13.53 -3.45 6.14
C PHE A 10 12.65 -3.09 7.33
N ALA A 11 13.12 -2.25 8.25
CA ALA A 11 12.34 -1.79 9.38
C ALA A 11 11.10 -1.00 8.94
N VAL A 12 11.27 -0.06 8.00
CA VAL A 12 10.19 0.78 7.47
C VAL A 12 9.14 -0.04 6.72
N MET A 13 9.57 -0.94 5.84
CA MET A 13 8.66 -1.79 5.06
C MET A 13 7.93 -2.79 5.96
N THR A 14 8.62 -3.36 6.95
CA THR A 14 8.00 -4.27 7.93
C THR A 14 6.91 -3.55 8.71
N GLU A 15 7.20 -2.32 9.16
CA GLU A 15 6.26 -1.48 9.88
C GLU A 15 5.05 -1.13 9.02
N LEU A 16 5.25 -0.68 7.77
CA LEU A 16 4.18 -0.33 6.85
C LEU A 16 3.25 -1.52 6.60
N TRP A 17 3.80 -2.68 6.23
CA TRP A 17 2.99 -3.86 5.95
C TRP A 17 2.34 -4.46 7.18
N THR A 18 2.97 -4.35 8.35
CA THR A 18 2.32 -4.73 9.61
C THR A 18 1.13 -3.81 9.92
N LEU A 19 1.23 -2.50 9.64
CA LEU A 19 0.09 -1.60 9.82
C LEU A 19 -1.05 -1.97 8.86
N VAL A 20 -0.76 -2.21 7.59
CA VAL A 20 -1.76 -2.61 6.59
C VAL A 20 -2.41 -3.96 6.95
N ASP A 21 -1.62 -4.95 7.37
CA ASP A 21 -2.09 -6.24 7.89
C ASP A 21 -3.06 -6.04 9.07
N LYS A 22 -2.64 -5.26 10.07
CA LYS A 22 -3.42 -5.03 11.29
C LYS A 22 -4.66 -4.20 11.07
N LEU A 23 -4.73 -3.38 10.02
CA LEU A 23 -5.97 -2.70 9.63
C LEU A 23 -7.04 -3.70 9.15
N ALA A 24 -6.71 -5.00 9.10
CA ALA A 24 -7.60 -6.15 8.86
C ALA A 24 -8.28 -6.08 7.49
N VAL A 25 -7.48 -5.67 6.50
CA VAL A 25 -7.91 -5.51 5.10
C VAL A 25 -7.56 -6.75 4.30
N VAL A 26 -6.42 -7.36 4.61
CA VAL A 26 -5.91 -8.58 3.97
C VAL A 26 -6.47 -9.85 4.57
N GLU A 27 -6.45 -10.92 3.78
CA GLU A 27 -6.59 -12.29 4.28
C GLU A 27 -5.51 -12.63 5.33
N PRO A 28 -5.80 -13.55 6.28
CA PRO A 28 -4.78 -14.11 7.15
C PRO A 28 -3.59 -14.61 6.33
N ASP A 29 -2.37 -14.37 6.83
CA ASP A 29 -1.10 -14.78 6.22
C ASP A 29 -0.69 -14.08 4.91
N ALA A 30 -1.35 -12.98 4.53
CA ALA A 30 -0.93 -12.17 3.38
C ALA A 30 0.45 -11.51 3.60
N LEU A 31 0.80 -11.17 4.83
CA LEU A 31 2.13 -10.65 5.15
C LEU A 31 3.17 -11.77 5.16
N ARG A 32 4.09 -11.72 4.18
CA ARG A 32 5.23 -12.63 4.04
C ARG A 32 6.51 -11.96 4.53
N LEU A 33 6.92 -12.32 5.74
CA LEU A 33 8.23 -11.92 6.28
C LEU A 33 9.29 -12.94 5.87
N PRO A 34 10.55 -12.52 5.62
CA PRO A 34 11.64 -13.46 5.45
C PRO A 34 11.82 -14.30 6.74
N PRO A 35 12.21 -15.59 6.64
CA PRO A 35 12.53 -16.42 7.79
C PRO A 35 13.56 -15.76 8.71
N ALA A 36 13.32 -15.80 10.02
CA ALA A 36 14.16 -15.10 11.00
C ALA A 36 15.58 -15.67 11.13
N ASP A 37 15.79 -16.94 10.75
CA ASP A 37 17.06 -17.64 10.81
C ASP A 37 17.97 -17.33 9.61
N THR A 38 17.39 -17.14 8.42
CA THR A 38 18.12 -16.81 7.19
C THR A 38 18.14 -15.31 6.88
N GLY A 39 17.11 -14.58 7.29
CA GLY A 39 16.89 -13.18 6.92
C GLY A 39 16.52 -12.97 5.45
N ILE A 40 16.32 -14.05 4.68
CA ILE A 40 15.99 -14.02 3.25
C ILE A 40 14.97 -15.11 2.91
N HIS A 41 14.06 -14.81 1.98
CA HIS A 41 13.10 -15.74 1.42
C HIS A 41 13.79 -16.93 0.74
N PRO A 42 13.21 -18.14 0.82
CA PRO A 42 13.81 -19.34 0.23
C PRO A 42 13.79 -19.27 -1.30
N VAL A 43 14.73 -19.98 -1.94
CA VAL A 43 14.85 -20.07 -3.40
C VAL A 43 13.60 -20.65 -4.09
N THR A 44 12.75 -21.34 -3.35
CA THR A 44 11.45 -21.82 -3.85
C THR A 44 10.42 -20.71 -4.02
N SER A 45 10.66 -19.55 -3.40
CA SER A 45 9.78 -18.39 -3.40
C SER A 45 10.39 -17.19 -4.10
N PHE A 46 11.72 -17.09 -4.18
CA PHE A 46 12.42 -16.00 -4.87
C PHE A 46 13.52 -16.57 -5.76
N ASP A 47 13.42 -16.32 -7.07
CA ASP A 47 14.40 -16.77 -8.05
C ASP A 47 15.49 -15.70 -8.27
N ALA A 48 16.58 -15.84 -7.53
CA ALA A 48 17.72 -14.92 -7.60
C ALA A 48 18.44 -14.98 -8.96
N ASP A 49 18.46 -16.16 -9.61
CA ASP A 49 19.16 -16.33 -10.88
C ASP A 49 18.37 -15.66 -12.01
N ALA A 50 17.03 -15.78 -12.01
CA ALA A 50 16.17 -15.05 -12.92
C ALA A 50 16.27 -13.53 -12.76
N ALA A 51 16.33 -13.02 -11.51
CA ALA A 51 16.52 -11.59 -11.26
C ALA A 51 17.87 -11.08 -11.79
N LEU A 52 18.94 -11.87 -11.62
CA LEU A 52 20.26 -11.55 -12.17
C LEU A 52 20.25 -11.58 -13.72
N ALA A 53 19.59 -12.57 -14.33
CA ALA A 53 19.45 -12.68 -15.78
C ALA A 53 18.68 -11.49 -16.38
N ALA A 54 17.63 -11.04 -15.69
CA ALA A 54 16.88 -9.83 -16.02
C ALA A 54 17.70 -8.53 -15.84
N GLY A 55 18.94 -8.61 -15.35
CA GLY A 55 19.91 -7.53 -15.31
C GLY A 55 19.90 -6.67 -14.05
N PHE A 56 19.33 -7.16 -12.94
CA PHE A 56 19.53 -6.55 -11.63
C PHE A 56 20.96 -6.79 -11.12
N ALA A 57 21.47 -5.84 -10.34
CA ALA A 57 22.75 -5.98 -9.65
C ALA A 57 22.61 -6.94 -8.44
N GLN A 58 23.70 -7.61 -8.09
CA GLN A 58 23.72 -8.57 -6.99
C GLN A 58 23.23 -8.01 -5.66
N ASP A 59 23.59 -6.76 -5.35
CA ASP A 59 23.14 -6.08 -4.13
C ASP A 59 21.61 -5.82 -4.15
N ALA A 60 21.03 -5.48 -5.30
CA ALA A 60 19.58 -5.30 -5.44
C ALA A 60 18.83 -6.64 -5.29
N VAL A 61 19.34 -7.72 -5.89
CA VAL A 61 18.79 -9.07 -5.73
C VAL A 61 18.84 -9.53 -4.27
N LEU A 62 19.92 -9.23 -3.55
CA LEU A 62 20.03 -9.48 -2.12
C LEU A 62 18.94 -8.74 -1.33
N VAL A 63 18.71 -7.45 -1.62
CA VAL A 63 17.66 -6.66 -0.96
C VAL A 63 16.27 -7.24 -1.25
N MET A 64 15.96 -7.57 -2.52
CA MET A 64 14.68 -8.20 -2.89
C MET A 64 14.44 -9.48 -2.10
N SER A 65 15.45 -10.34 -1.97
CA SER A 65 15.33 -11.58 -1.22
C SER A 65 15.01 -11.38 0.27
N ALA A 66 15.27 -10.20 0.84
CA ALA A 66 15.09 -9.91 2.26
C ALA A 66 13.90 -8.99 2.58
N LEU A 67 13.22 -8.45 1.58
CA LEU A 67 12.12 -7.53 1.81
C LEU A 67 10.90 -8.26 2.42
N PRO A 68 10.19 -7.63 3.37
CA PRO A 68 8.85 -8.08 3.73
C PRO A 68 7.89 -7.74 2.59
N TYR A 69 7.01 -8.68 2.25
CA TYR A 69 6.02 -8.50 1.19
C TYR A 69 4.61 -8.64 1.72
N LEU A 70 3.71 -7.77 1.26
CA LEU A 70 2.28 -7.96 1.41
C LEU A 70 1.78 -8.66 0.14
N HIS A 71 1.50 -9.94 0.23
CA HIS A 71 1.07 -10.79 -0.89
C HIS A 71 -0.41 -11.10 -0.74
N ASP A 72 -1.23 -10.40 -1.53
CA ASP A 72 -2.59 -10.85 -1.80
C ASP A 72 -2.54 -11.78 -3.01
N SER A 73 -3.19 -12.92 -2.89
CA SER A 73 -3.08 -14.06 -3.79
C SER A 73 -3.43 -13.74 -5.26
N GLU A 74 -2.41 -13.49 -6.10
CA GLU A 74 -2.24 -13.92 -7.50
C GLU A 74 -1.21 -13.00 -8.22
N PRO A 75 -0.44 -13.53 -9.19
CA PRO A 75 0.58 -12.78 -9.94
C PRO A 75 0.01 -11.73 -10.92
N ASP A 76 -1.31 -11.53 -10.96
CA ASP A 76 -1.98 -10.59 -11.86
C ASP A 76 -1.89 -9.14 -11.35
N MET A 77 -0.65 -8.64 -11.22
CA MET A 77 -0.24 -7.23 -11.12
C MET A 77 -1.37 -6.25 -10.75
N GLY A 78 -1.91 -6.37 -9.53
CA GLY A 78 -2.84 -5.38 -9.00
C GLY A 78 -4.35 -5.68 -9.10
N GLN A 79 -4.82 -6.67 -9.87
CA GLN A 79 -6.27 -6.84 -10.06
C GLN A 79 -7.03 -7.30 -8.80
N ARG A 80 -6.31 -7.85 -7.81
CA ARG A 80 -6.86 -8.21 -6.49
C ARG A 80 -6.10 -7.60 -5.32
N THR A 81 -5.18 -6.66 -5.55
CA THR A 81 -4.37 -6.14 -4.44
C THR A 81 -5.02 -4.94 -3.77
N ILE A 82 -4.73 -4.77 -2.48
CA ILE A 82 -5.21 -3.64 -1.70
C ILE A 82 -4.52 -2.36 -2.17
N GLU A 83 -5.33 -1.39 -2.61
CA GLU A 83 -4.85 -0.06 -2.93
C GLU A 83 -4.46 0.68 -1.64
N ILE A 84 -3.16 0.89 -1.40
CA ILE A 84 -2.68 1.59 -0.20
C ILE A 84 -2.94 3.10 -0.26
N VAL A 85 -2.79 3.71 -1.44
CA VAL A 85 -3.14 5.11 -1.70
C VAL A 85 -3.23 5.44 -3.18
N GLY A 86 -4.33 6.04 -3.63
CA GLY A 86 -4.36 6.81 -4.88
C GLY A 86 -3.82 6.02 -6.07
N SER A 87 -4.31 4.80 -6.28
CA SER A 87 -3.83 3.85 -7.30
C SER A 87 -2.40 3.35 -7.12
N THR A 88 -1.90 3.34 -5.88
CA THR A 88 -0.63 2.72 -5.48
C THR A 88 -0.90 1.40 -4.78
N PHE A 89 -0.15 0.37 -5.13
CA PHE A 89 -0.31 -1.01 -4.67
C PHE A 89 1.01 -1.59 -4.14
N PRO A 90 0.97 -2.53 -3.18
CA PRO A 90 2.15 -3.30 -2.80
C PRO A 90 2.72 -4.07 -4.00
N LEU A 91 4.04 -4.15 -4.09
CA LEU A 91 4.73 -4.99 -5.08
C LEU A 91 5.47 -6.11 -4.37
N SER A 92 5.38 -7.33 -4.90
CA SER A 92 6.14 -8.49 -4.45
C SER A 92 6.92 -9.08 -5.60
N TYR A 93 8.20 -9.38 -5.36
CA TYR A 93 9.06 -10.11 -6.30
C TYR A 93 9.05 -11.63 -6.06
N LEU A 94 8.20 -12.10 -5.15
CA LEU A 94 8.07 -13.54 -4.92
C LEU A 94 7.38 -14.19 -6.11
N HIS A 95 7.88 -15.36 -6.50
CA HIS A 95 7.38 -16.19 -7.60
C HIS A 95 7.47 -15.55 -8.99
N PHE A 96 8.27 -14.50 -9.14
CA PHE A 96 8.57 -13.89 -10.44
C PHE A 96 9.52 -14.78 -11.25
N ASP A 97 9.29 -14.83 -12.55
CA ASP A 97 10.24 -15.32 -13.53
C ASP A 97 11.05 -14.18 -14.17
N GLU A 98 11.96 -14.53 -15.08
CA GLU A 98 12.84 -13.57 -15.75
C GLU A 98 12.06 -12.49 -16.53
N ASP A 99 10.93 -12.84 -17.14
CA ASP A 99 10.09 -11.92 -17.90
C ASP A 99 9.42 -10.92 -16.95
N ASN A 100 8.89 -11.38 -15.81
CA ASN A 100 8.35 -10.50 -14.77
C ASN A 100 9.41 -9.54 -14.21
N PHE A 101 10.62 -10.04 -13.94
CA PHE A 101 11.73 -9.21 -13.47
C PHE A 101 12.15 -8.17 -14.52
N THR A 102 12.18 -8.55 -15.80
CA THR A 102 12.51 -7.64 -16.90
C THR A 102 11.47 -6.53 -17.00
N TYR A 103 10.18 -6.88 -17.00
CA TYR A 103 9.08 -5.92 -17.03
C TYR A 103 9.15 -4.95 -15.84
N MET A 104 9.49 -5.44 -14.64
CA MET A 104 9.68 -4.58 -13.47
C MET A 104 10.82 -3.58 -13.58
N ARG A 105 11.70 -3.67 -14.59
CA ARG A 105 12.75 -2.68 -14.85
C ARG A 105 12.37 -1.66 -15.92
N GLU A 106 11.31 -1.90 -16.68
CA GLU A 106 10.83 -0.98 -17.71
C GLU A 106 10.22 0.26 -17.04
N MET A 107 10.58 1.46 -17.51
CA MET A 107 9.94 2.71 -17.09
C MET A 107 8.82 3.10 -18.06
N SER A 108 8.03 4.11 -17.71
CA SER A 108 6.86 4.55 -18.48
C SER A 108 7.16 4.95 -19.93
N SER A 109 8.43 5.27 -20.25
CA SER A 109 8.94 5.36 -21.61
C SER A 109 9.56 4.02 -22.03
N ASP A 110 9.03 3.39 -23.08
CA ASP A 110 9.46 2.07 -23.59
C ASP A 110 10.98 1.96 -23.92
N GLU A 111 11.70 3.08 -24.03
CA GLU A 111 13.13 3.12 -24.34
C GLU A 111 14.05 3.17 -23.11
N THR A 112 13.51 3.34 -21.90
CA THR A 112 14.33 3.60 -20.71
C THR A 112 14.15 2.52 -19.65
N ILE A 113 15.26 1.88 -19.27
CA ILE A 113 15.32 0.81 -18.27
C ILE A 113 15.92 1.35 -16.98
N MET A 114 15.35 0.98 -15.84
CA MET A 114 15.88 1.33 -14.53
C MET A 114 17.33 0.86 -14.34
N PRO A 115 18.17 1.64 -13.61
CA PRO A 115 19.51 1.20 -13.22
C PRO A 115 19.48 -0.19 -12.55
N PRO A 116 20.50 -1.05 -12.74
CA PRO A 116 20.56 -2.37 -12.12
C PRO A 116 20.43 -2.39 -10.59
N SER A 117 20.78 -1.29 -9.91
CA SER A 117 20.66 -1.15 -8.45
C SER A 117 19.26 -0.74 -7.97
N ALA A 118 18.40 -0.25 -8.87
CA ALA A 118 17.10 0.29 -8.54
C ALA A 118 16.03 -0.82 -8.52
N LEU A 119 15.17 -0.78 -7.51
CA LEU A 119 14.06 -1.73 -7.35
C LEU A 119 12.78 -0.98 -6.95
N ARG A 120 11.65 -1.40 -7.50
CA ARG A 120 10.34 -0.86 -7.13
C ARG A 120 9.88 -1.49 -5.82
N LEU A 121 9.37 -0.68 -4.91
CA LEU A 121 8.77 -1.12 -3.64
C LEU A 121 7.24 -1.13 -3.72
N THR A 122 6.68 -0.41 -4.69
CA THR A 122 5.25 -0.33 -4.99
C THR A 122 5.02 -0.38 -6.49
N TRP A 123 3.81 -0.80 -6.86
CA TRP A 123 3.28 -0.73 -8.23
C TRP A 123 2.20 0.35 -8.31
N GLN A 124 1.93 0.85 -9.51
CA GLN A 124 0.83 1.78 -9.75
C GLN A 124 0.16 1.52 -11.10
N ASP A 125 -1.13 1.83 -11.22
CA ASP A 125 -1.87 1.69 -12.48
C ASP A 125 -1.89 2.97 -13.32
N PHE A 126 -2.43 4.06 -12.76
CA PHE A 126 -2.56 5.34 -13.46
C PHE A 126 -1.84 6.46 -12.71
N ASN A 127 -2.43 6.96 -11.62
CA ASN A 127 -1.97 8.16 -10.93
C ASN A 127 -1.34 7.85 -9.56
N GLY A 128 -0.79 6.65 -9.41
CA GLY A 128 -0.16 6.21 -8.17
C GLY A 128 1.28 6.64 -8.04
N TRP A 129 1.89 6.21 -6.95
CA TRP A 129 3.26 6.54 -6.57
C TRP A 129 4.14 5.30 -6.66
N GLU A 130 5.23 5.41 -7.41
CA GLU A 130 6.30 4.43 -7.43
C GLU A 130 7.35 4.84 -6.39
N TYR A 131 7.52 4.00 -5.37
CA TYR A 131 8.61 4.12 -4.42
C TYR A 131 9.78 3.27 -4.93
N ILE A 132 10.82 3.91 -5.45
CA ILE A 132 11.95 3.23 -6.09
C ILE A 132 13.15 3.32 -5.18
N TYR A 133 13.62 2.19 -4.67
CA TYR A 133 14.81 2.12 -3.84
C TYR A 133 16.04 1.87 -4.69
N ASP A 134 17.06 2.73 -4.55
CA ASP A 134 18.37 2.50 -5.12
C ASP A 134 19.24 1.80 -4.07
N ALA A 135 19.50 0.50 -4.27
CA ALA A 135 20.25 -0.30 -3.32
C ALA A 135 21.65 0.31 -3.09
N GLU A 136 22.33 0.78 -4.13
CA GLU A 136 23.69 1.32 -4.02
C GLU A 136 23.74 2.59 -3.17
N LYS A 137 22.76 3.49 -3.37
CA LYS A 137 22.69 4.76 -2.62
C LYS A 137 21.98 4.63 -1.28
N GLN A 138 21.21 3.57 -1.08
CA GLN A 138 20.37 3.33 0.09
C GLN A 138 19.28 4.38 0.30
N LEU A 139 18.77 4.94 -0.80
CA LEU A 139 17.75 5.98 -0.78
C LEU A 139 16.54 5.58 -1.63
N VAL A 140 15.41 6.20 -1.35
CA VAL A 140 14.14 6.01 -2.04
C VAL A 140 13.82 7.26 -2.85
N TYR A 141 13.50 7.06 -4.13
CA TYR A 141 12.85 8.03 -4.99
C TYR A 141 11.34 7.82 -4.89
N VAL A 142 10.60 8.91 -4.69
CA VAL A 142 9.13 8.89 -4.63
C VAL A 142 8.64 9.57 -5.90
N TRP A 143 8.21 8.76 -6.87
CA TRP A 143 7.92 9.22 -8.22
C TRP A 143 6.46 9.00 -8.58
N ASN A 144 5.84 9.99 -9.22
CA ASN A 144 4.53 9.86 -9.85
C ASN A 144 4.69 10.15 -11.35
N PRO A 145 4.68 9.12 -12.22
CA PRO A 145 4.94 9.30 -13.65
C PRO A 145 3.94 10.23 -14.38
N ILE A 146 2.76 10.49 -13.81
CA ILE A 146 1.77 11.39 -14.40
C ILE A 146 1.98 12.84 -13.95
N ASN A 147 2.33 13.05 -12.67
CA ASN A 147 2.38 14.38 -12.07
C ASN A 147 3.79 15.00 -12.10
N ASP A 148 4.84 14.19 -12.22
CA ASP A 148 6.21 14.66 -12.30
C ASP A 148 6.59 14.91 -13.77
N ASP A 149 7.19 16.06 -14.06
CA ASP A 149 7.50 16.56 -15.42
C ASP A 149 8.68 15.81 -16.10
N GLY A 150 8.83 14.50 -15.90
CA GLY A 150 9.94 13.72 -16.46
C GLY A 150 9.61 12.25 -16.73
N ASP A 151 10.25 11.71 -17.78
CA ASP A 151 10.08 10.32 -18.22
C ASP A 151 10.77 9.30 -17.28
N ASP A 152 11.61 9.77 -16.36
CA ASP A 152 12.31 8.96 -15.35
C ASP A 152 12.29 9.61 -13.96
N PHE A 153 12.70 8.88 -12.93
CA PHE A 153 12.78 9.37 -11.54
C PHE A 153 14.14 9.97 -11.15
N LEU A 154 15.16 9.92 -12.03
CA LEU A 154 16.55 10.21 -11.68
C LEU A 154 16.79 11.69 -11.38
N HIS A 155 15.92 12.56 -11.88
CA HIS A 155 15.94 14.00 -11.62
C HIS A 155 15.38 14.38 -10.24
N LEU A 156 14.66 13.47 -9.58
CA LEU A 156 14.08 13.71 -8.26
C LEU A 156 15.15 13.67 -7.18
N GLN A 157 14.90 14.39 -6.08
CA GLN A 157 15.75 14.31 -4.89
C GLN A 157 15.45 13.02 -4.12
N PRO A 158 16.39 12.06 -4.02
CA PRO A 158 16.17 10.86 -3.25
C PRO A 158 16.16 11.14 -1.74
N LEU A 159 15.39 10.35 -0.99
CA LEU A 159 15.14 10.49 0.43
C LEU A 159 15.56 9.22 1.21
N PRO A 160 15.96 9.34 2.48
CA PRO A 160 16.10 8.17 3.36
C PRO A 160 14.79 7.37 3.45
N PRO A 161 14.81 6.03 3.57
CA PRO A 161 13.60 5.20 3.59
C PRO A 161 12.55 5.67 4.59
N ARG A 162 12.95 6.01 5.83
CA ARG A 162 12.02 6.51 6.85
C ARG A 162 11.30 7.76 6.39
N GLN A 163 12.02 8.72 5.81
CA GLN A 163 11.46 9.98 5.37
C GLN A 163 10.52 9.79 4.17
N ALA A 164 10.88 8.91 3.22
CA ALA A 164 10.06 8.62 2.04
C ALA A 164 8.68 8.07 2.42
N PHE A 165 8.61 7.13 3.38
CA PHE A 165 7.37 6.46 3.77
C PHE A 165 6.63 7.13 4.93
N GLN A 166 7.19 8.17 5.57
CA GLN A 166 6.64 8.75 6.79
C GLN A 166 5.18 9.20 6.64
N SER A 167 4.83 9.84 5.52
CA SER A 167 3.46 10.29 5.27
C SER A 167 2.46 9.13 5.22
N LEU A 168 2.83 7.99 4.64
CA LEU A 168 1.99 6.79 4.59
C LEU A 168 1.83 6.17 5.98
N LEU A 169 2.94 6.07 6.71
CA LEU A 169 2.94 5.54 8.07
C LEU A 169 2.06 6.38 9.00
N ASP A 170 2.14 7.71 8.90
CA ASP A 170 1.33 8.63 9.69
C ASP A 170 -0.15 8.57 9.28
N ASP A 171 -0.45 8.44 7.99
CA ASP A 171 -1.82 8.25 7.49
C ASP A 171 -2.49 7.01 8.10
N PHE A 172 -1.79 5.86 8.09
CA PHE A 172 -2.32 4.61 8.62
C PHE A 172 -2.39 4.61 10.15
N ARG A 173 -1.34 5.10 10.82
CA ARG A 173 -1.32 5.24 12.28
C ARG A 173 -2.41 6.15 12.80
N GLY A 174 -2.54 7.33 12.19
CA GLY A 174 -3.51 8.36 12.51
C GLY A 174 -4.96 7.98 12.17
N LEU A 175 -5.17 6.81 11.55
CA LEU A 175 -6.48 6.39 11.02
C LEU A 175 -7.06 7.43 10.06
N HIS A 176 -6.20 8.18 9.36
CA HIS A 176 -6.58 9.03 8.23
C HIS A 176 -7.06 8.20 7.04
N ARG A 177 -6.77 6.90 7.08
CA ARG A 177 -7.28 5.87 6.18
C ARG A 177 -7.84 4.73 7.02
N VAL A 178 -9.09 4.36 6.75
CA VAL A 178 -9.76 3.22 7.41
C VAL A 178 -10.17 2.20 6.36
N ALA A 179 -10.13 0.94 6.75
CA ALA A 179 -10.47 -0.15 5.85
C ALA A 179 -11.97 -0.42 5.84
N LEU A 180 -12.56 -0.42 4.65
CA LEU A 180 -13.84 -1.07 4.41
C LEU A 180 -13.62 -2.56 4.11
N PRO A 181 -14.63 -3.43 4.35
CA PRO A 181 -14.59 -4.79 3.82
C PRO A 181 -14.39 -4.78 2.30
N ARG A 182 -13.62 -5.74 1.76
CA ARG A 182 -13.28 -5.86 0.32
C ARG A 182 -12.24 -4.83 -0.17
N ASP A 183 -11.14 -4.73 0.56
CA ASP A 183 -9.84 -4.27 0.03
C ASP A 183 -9.72 -2.79 -0.34
N ARG A 184 -10.57 -1.93 0.24
CA ARG A 184 -10.51 -0.48 -0.01
C ARG A 184 -10.26 0.32 1.25
N PHE A 185 -9.25 1.18 1.19
CA PHE A 185 -9.06 2.24 2.18
C PHE A 185 -9.85 3.49 1.79
N VAL A 186 -10.56 4.06 2.76
CA VAL A 186 -11.27 5.33 2.60
C VAL A 186 -10.58 6.39 3.46
N ARG A 187 -10.39 7.57 2.88
CA ARG A 187 -9.86 8.73 3.60
C ARG A 187 -10.89 9.25 4.59
N THR A 188 -10.43 9.60 5.79
CA THR A 188 -11.29 10.11 6.88
C THR A 188 -11.12 11.60 7.16
N ASN A 189 -10.21 12.27 6.46
CA ASN A 189 -9.97 13.70 6.63
C ASN A 189 -11.09 14.56 6.02
N GLU A 190 -11.30 15.76 6.55
CA GLU A 190 -12.37 16.67 6.10
C GLU A 190 -12.23 17.07 4.62
N ASP A 191 -11.01 17.16 4.09
CA ASP A 191 -10.75 17.47 2.67
C ASP A 191 -11.33 16.41 1.71
N SER A 192 -11.56 15.19 2.21
CA SER A 192 -12.23 14.11 1.46
C SER A 192 -13.75 14.13 1.57
N SER A 193 -14.32 15.06 2.33
CA SER A 193 -15.77 15.15 2.48
C SER A 193 -16.45 15.42 1.13
N PRO A 194 -17.65 14.85 0.89
CA PRO A 194 -18.38 15.08 -0.35
C PRO A 194 -18.60 16.57 -0.60
N LYS A 195 -18.08 17.06 -1.72
CA LYS A 195 -18.27 18.46 -2.14
C LYS A 195 -19.66 18.63 -2.75
N ARG A 196 -20.26 19.79 -2.50
CA ARG A 196 -21.52 20.20 -3.14
C ARG A 196 -21.25 20.64 -4.58
N TRP A 197 -21.56 19.75 -5.53
CA TRP A 197 -21.47 20.04 -6.97
C TRP A 197 -22.81 20.54 -7.50
N GLN A 198 -22.80 21.43 -8.51
CA GLN A 198 -24.02 21.99 -9.11
C GLN A 198 -24.92 20.92 -9.74
N SER A 199 -24.36 19.80 -10.16
CA SER A 199 -25.08 18.68 -10.78
C SER A 199 -25.78 17.76 -9.78
N LYS A 200 -25.46 17.86 -8.48
CA LYS A 200 -26.04 16.99 -7.44
C LYS A 200 -27.24 17.64 -6.78
N THR A 201 -28.30 16.87 -6.56
CA THR A 201 -29.43 17.34 -5.76
C THR A 201 -29.02 17.51 -4.29
N GLU A 202 -29.78 18.32 -3.54
CA GLU A 202 -29.58 18.46 -2.09
C GLU A 202 -29.67 17.09 -1.38
N THR A 203 -30.62 16.26 -1.82
CA THR A 203 -30.83 14.92 -1.28
C THR A 203 -29.63 14.00 -1.55
N GLU A 204 -29.08 13.98 -2.77
CA GLU A 204 -27.89 13.20 -3.08
C GLU A 204 -26.66 13.67 -2.29
N HIS A 205 -26.49 14.99 -2.16
CA HIS A 205 -25.40 15.56 -1.38
C HIS A 205 -25.50 15.17 0.10
N GLN A 206 -26.68 15.31 0.71
CA GLN A 206 -26.88 14.95 2.12
C GLN A 206 -26.69 13.44 2.37
N ALA A 207 -27.18 12.58 1.47
CA ALA A 207 -26.97 11.14 1.57
C ALA A 207 -25.47 10.79 1.47
N SER A 208 -24.75 11.41 0.52
CA SER A 208 -23.30 11.24 0.38
C SER A 208 -22.56 11.66 1.65
N TYR A 209 -22.91 12.82 2.21
CA TYR A 209 -22.29 13.34 3.42
C TYR A 209 -22.54 12.45 4.64
N ASN A 210 -23.75 11.94 4.81
CA ASN A 210 -24.09 11.01 5.89
C ASN A 210 -23.29 9.71 5.80
N LEU A 211 -23.18 9.12 4.60
CA LEU A 211 -22.38 7.92 4.37
C LEU A 211 -20.89 8.17 4.66
N TRP A 212 -20.33 9.29 4.18
CA TRP A 212 -18.95 9.68 4.48
C TRP A 212 -18.73 9.82 6.00
N LYS A 213 -19.60 10.56 6.70
CA LYS A 213 -19.53 10.76 8.14
C LYS A 213 -19.62 9.46 8.94
N ALA A 214 -20.46 8.52 8.51
CA ALA A 214 -20.53 7.20 9.14
C ALA A 214 -19.26 6.38 8.86
N THR A 215 -18.71 6.46 7.65
CA THR A 215 -17.45 5.79 7.27
C THR A 215 -16.28 6.30 8.10
N THR A 216 -16.16 7.61 8.32
CA THR A 216 -15.11 8.17 9.19
C THR A 216 -15.28 7.73 10.65
N GLY A 217 -16.50 7.39 11.07
CA GLY A 217 -16.80 6.80 12.38
C GLY A 217 -16.14 5.44 12.64
N LEU A 218 -15.72 4.70 11.60
CA LEU A 218 -14.98 3.43 11.75
C LEU A 218 -13.67 3.60 12.52
N ALA A 219 -13.03 4.78 12.45
CA ALA A 219 -11.83 5.07 13.23
C ALA A 219 -12.07 4.89 14.74
N GLY A 220 -13.28 5.19 15.23
CA GLY A 220 -13.67 4.98 16.61
C GLY A 220 -13.60 3.50 17.02
N LEU A 221 -14.02 2.58 16.15
CA LEU A 221 -13.95 1.13 16.42
C LEU A 221 -12.51 0.64 16.53
N TYR A 222 -11.59 1.15 15.70
CA TYR A 222 -10.16 0.82 15.82
C TYR A 222 -9.62 1.23 17.21
N LEU A 223 -9.91 2.46 17.64
CA LEU A 223 -9.47 2.97 18.94
C LEU A 223 -10.06 2.17 20.11
N GLU A 224 -11.36 1.86 20.06
CA GLU A 224 -12.02 1.01 21.07
C GLU A 224 -11.38 -0.39 21.16
N CYS A 225 -10.94 -0.92 20.03
CA CYS A 225 -10.26 -2.22 19.94
C CYS A 225 -8.77 -2.15 20.27
N GLY A 226 -8.27 -1.00 20.73
CA GLY A 226 -6.91 -0.86 21.25
C GLY A 226 -5.87 -0.40 20.21
N TRP A 227 -6.31 0.19 19.09
CA TRP A 227 -5.39 0.81 18.13
C TRP A 227 -4.63 1.96 18.78
N ALA A 228 -3.31 1.94 18.67
CA ALA A 228 -2.42 2.91 19.29
C ALA A 228 -1.78 3.79 18.22
N VAL A 229 -2.33 5.01 18.04
CA VAL A 229 -1.92 5.98 17.01
C VAL A 229 -0.42 6.28 17.04
N ASN A 230 0.18 6.35 18.23
CA ASN A 230 1.60 6.71 18.38
C ASN A 230 2.53 5.49 18.46
N ALA A 231 2.01 4.27 18.33
CA ALA A 231 2.82 3.06 18.48
C ALA A 231 3.31 2.53 17.13
N VAL A 232 4.54 2.02 17.12
CA VAL A 232 5.07 1.25 15.98
C VAL A 232 4.40 -0.10 15.89
N ALA A 233 4.38 -0.82 17.01
CA ALA A 233 3.72 -2.12 17.11
C ALA A 233 2.30 -1.97 17.65
N GLN A 234 1.32 -2.57 16.98
CA GLN A 234 -0.08 -2.62 17.40
C GLN A 234 -0.35 -3.82 18.32
N THR A 235 0.44 -3.99 19.38
CA THR A 235 0.42 -5.20 20.23
C THR A 235 -0.87 -5.39 21.02
N ASN A 236 -1.55 -4.28 21.36
CA ASN A 236 -2.79 -4.30 22.14
C ASN A 236 -4.05 -4.34 21.26
N PHE A 237 -3.89 -4.29 19.93
CA PHE A 237 -5.00 -4.25 19.02
C PHE A 237 -5.69 -5.62 18.94
N ARG A 238 -6.98 -5.64 19.27
CA ARG A 238 -7.81 -6.85 19.33
C ARG A 238 -8.44 -7.12 17.96
N SER A 239 -7.62 -7.56 16.99
CA SER A 239 -8.02 -7.71 15.58
C SER A 239 -9.32 -8.49 15.38
N SER A 240 -9.52 -9.62 16.06
CA SER A 240 -10.75 -10.42 15.93
C SER A 240 -11.99 -9.67 16.39
N GLU A 241 -11.92 -8.99 17.56
CA GLU A 241 -13.03 -8.16 18.06
C GLU A 241 -13.33 -7.01 17.09
N PHE A 242 -12.29 -6.39 16.53
CA PHE A 242 -12.45 -5.33 15.53
C PHE A 242 -13.17 -5.84 14.28
N VAL A 243 -12.76 -6.99 13.73
CA VAL A 243 -13.39 -7.56 12.52
C VAL A 243 -14.88 -7.83 12.75
N ASP A 244 -15.25 -8.38 13.91
CA ASP A 244 -16.65 -8.63 14.26
C ASP A 244 -17.45 -7.32 14.38
N LYS A 245 -16.90 -6.32 15.09
CA LYS A 245 -17.53 -5.00 15.24
C LYS A 245 -17.65 -4.26 13.90
N ARG A 246 -16.61 -4.28 13.07
CA ARG A 246 -16.61 -3.66 11.74
C ARG A 246 -17.66 -4.30 10.85
N THR A 247 -17.70 -5.63 10.80
CA THR A 247 -18.70 -6.37 10.00
C THR A 247 -20.11 -5.96 10.40
N LYS A 248 -20.39 -5.94 11.71
CA LYS A 248 -21.69 -5.48 12.23
C LYS A 248 -21.99 -4.02 11.87
N TYR A 249 -21.03 -3.11 12.05
CA TYR A 249 -21.19 -1.69 11.74
C TYR A 249 -21.45 -1.45 10.26
N VAL A 250 -20.74 -2.17 9.39
CA VAL A 250 -20.94 -2.09 7.94
C VAL A 250 -22.37 -2.50 7.57
N THR A 251 -22.83 -3.65 8.04
CA THR A 251 -24.17 -4.16 7.73
C THR A 251 -25.29 -3.31 8.34
N GLU A 252 -25.14 -2.84 9.58
CA GLU A 252 -26.22 -2.13 10.29
C GLU A 252 -26.24 -0.62 10.01
N VAL A 253 -25.12 -0.02 9.59
CA VAL A 253 -24.98 1.44 9.43
C VAL A 253 -24.59 1.84 8.02
N LEU A 254 -23.51 1.28 7.47
CA LEU A 254 -22.97 1.73 6.18
C LEU A 254 -23.82 1.25 5.00
N GLU A 255 -24.21 -0.02 4.96
CA GLU A 255 -25.02 -0.58 3.87
C GLU A 255 -26.38 0.12 3.70
N PRO A 256 -27.14 0.44 4.77
CA PRO A 256 -28.37 1.23 4.63
C PRO A 256 -28.12 2.63 4.06
N LEU A 257 -27.07 3.32 4.49
CA LEU A 257 -26.73 4.66 4.00
C LEU A 257 -26.27 4.65 2.53
N ASP A 258 -25.57 3.59 2.11
CA ASP A 258 -25.19 3.38 0.72
C ASP A 258 -26.42 3.17 -0.17
N GLN A 259 -27.38 2.34 0.28
CA GLN A 259 -28.66 2.16 -0.41
C GLN A 259 -29.49 3.45 -0.50
N GLU A 260 -29.46 4.31 0.51
CA GLU A 260 -30.11 5.63 0.48
C GLU A 260 -29.46 6.55 -0.57
N LEU A 261 -28.13 6.56 -0.64
CA LEU A 261 -27.39 7.31 -1.65
C LEU A 261 -27.73 6.84 -3.06
N ASP A 262 -27.80 5.53 -3.29
CA ASP A 262 -28.16 4.98 -4.60
C ASP A 262 -29.59 5.34 -5.02
N LYS A 263 -30.54 5.31 -4.08
CA LYS A 263 -31.92 5.77 -4.34
C LYS A 263 -31.97 7.26 -4.68
N ALA A 264 -31.17 8.09 -3.99
CA ALA A 264 -31.10 9.52 -4.26
C ALA A 264 -30.56 9.81 -5.67
N ARG A 265 -29.56 9.04 -6.13
CA ARG A 265 -29.02 9.13 -7.49
C ARG A 265 -30.02 8.72 -8.58
N GLN A 266 -30.84 7.69 -8.32
CA GLN A 266 -31.85 7.20 -9.27
C GLN A 266 -33.10 8.09 -9.36
N SER A 267 -33.31 8.97 -8.38
CA SER A 267 -34.45 9.89 -8.32
C SER A 267 -34.20 11.23 -9.04
N THR A 268 -33.04 11.36 -9.70
CA THR A 268 -32.57 12.55 -10.42
C THR A 268 -32.48 12.26 -11.90
#